data_AF-A0A928YSC3-F1
#
_entry.id   AF-A0A928YSC3-F1
#
_cell.length_a   1.000
_cell.length_b   1.000
_cell.length_c   1.000
_cell.angle_alpha   90.00
_cell.angle_beta   90.00
_cell.angle_gamma   90.00
#
_symmetry.space_group_name_H-M   'P 1'
#
loop_
_entity.id
_entity.type
_entity.pdbx_description
1 polymer ?
#
loop_
_entity_poly.entity_id
_entity_poly.type
_entity_poly.pdbx_seq_one_letter_code
_entity_poly.pdbx_strand_id
1 'polypeptide(L)'
;MQEINPLIQQLAQEIAASSKTSPTEAGRSDQAGPQRARSSTEKAALVDALNEVFALFRINYHNQFYKAYSDSQVLAQIKKLWFESLQQFEPATLLRGARKVIEESEYLPTLNRMIRACQGDPESVGLPDARTAYIEACTARSPKAAQSWSHPAVYHAGLASDWYFLANNTERVAFPIFERHYVRICEKVMNGMELPHPNAPSLPATIETPLSKEENQQRLSELLKTLDM
;
A
#
# COMPACT_ATOMS: atom_id res chain seq x y z
N MET A 1 -42.06 -11.76 -31.47
CA MET A 1 -41.28 -10.69 -30.81
C MET A 1 -42.09 -10.08 -29.64
N GLN A 2 -42.52 -10.87 -28.64
CA GLN A 2 -43.30 -10.35 -27.49
C GLN A 2 -42.95 -10.96 -26.12
N GLU A 3 -41.92 -11.82 -26.01
CA GLU A 3 -41.67 -12.64 -24.80
C GLU A 3 -40.46 -12.16 -23.94
N ILE A 4 -39.78 -11.06 -24.28
CA ILE A 4 -38.53 -10.66 -23.59
C ILE A 4 -38.79 -9.83 -22.32
N ASN A 5 -39.81 -8.99 -22.32
CA ASN A 5 -40.16 -8.16 -21.16
C ASN A 5 -40.56 -8.95 -19.88
N PRO A 6 -41.33 -10.05 -19.94
CA PRO A 6 -41.70 -10.77 -18.72
C PRO A 6 -40.49 -11.48 -18.07
N LEU A 7 -39.54 -11.97 -18.88
CA LEU A 7 -38.32 -12.63 -18.39
C LEU A 7 -37.40 -11.66 -17.62
N ILE A 8 -37.30 -10.41 -18.05
CA ILE A 8 -36.49 -9.38 -17.37
C ILE A 8 -37.12 -9.02 -16.02
N GLN A 9 -38.45 -8.97 -15.95
CA GLN A 9 -39.16 -8.69 -14.69
C GLN A 9 -39.06 -9.85 -13.69
N GLN A 10 -39.09 -11.10 -14.17
CA GLN A 10 -38.86 -12.28 -13.33
C GLN A 10 -37.44 -12.31 -12.77
N LEU A 11 -36.43 -12.01 -13.61
CA LEU A 11 -35.04 -11.93 -13.17
C LEU A 11 -34.82 -10.84 -12.10
N ALA A 12 -35.46 -9.67 -12.25
CA ALA A 12 -35.39 -8.59 -11.28
C ALA A 12 -36.04 -8.97 -9.93
N GLN A 13 -37.13 -9.74 -9.95
CA GLN A 13 -37.80 -10.23 -8.75
C GLN A 13 -36.98 -11.31 -8.02
N GLU A 14 -36.32 -12.22 -8.75
CA GLU A 14 -35.46 -13.25 -8.15
C GLU A 14 -34.20 -12.64 -7.48
N ILE A 15 -33.59 -11.63 -8.11
CA ILE A 15 -32.44 -10.91 -7.51
C ILE A 15 -32.89 -10.14 -6.25
N ALA A 16 -34.07 -9.52 -6.27
CA ALA A 16 -34.63 -8.83 -5.11
C ALA A 16 -35.04 -9.80 -3.97
N ALA A 17 -35.44 -11.03 -4.29
CA ALA A 17 -35.73 -12.07 -3.30
C ALA A 17 -34.44 -12.67 -2.70
N SER A 18 -33.41 -12.89 -3.52
CA SER A 18 -32.12 -13.46 -3.10
C SER A 18 -31.33 -12.53 -2.15
N SER A 19 -31.59 -11.22 -2.17
CA SER A 19 -30.95 -10.26 -1.26
C SER A 19 -31.52 -10.27 0.17
N LYS A 20 -32.57 -11.07 0.44
CA LYS A 20 -33.21 -11.15 1.77
C LYS A 20 -32.94 -12.45 2.54
N THR A 21 -32.19 -13.40 1.97
CA THR A 21 -31.92 -14.69 2.62
C THR A 21 -30.42 -14.93 2.77
N SER A 22 -29.83 -14.39 3.83
CA SER A 22 -28.58 -14.88 4.44
C SER A 22 -28.43 -14.31 5.85
N PRO A 23 -28.77 -15.06 6.91
CA PRO A 23 -28.28 -14.78 8.25
C PRO A 23 -26.96 -15.52 8.41
N THR A 24 -25.84 -14.84 8.11
CA THR A 24 -24.52 -15.34 8.52
C THR A 24 -23.87 -14.25 9.35
N GLU A 25 -23.88 -14.46 10.66
CA GLU A 25 -23.12 -13.69 11.63
C GLU A 25 -21.63 -13.95 11.40
N ALA A 26 -20.95 -13.03 10.72
CA ALA A 26 -19.50 -13.06 10.54
C ALA A 26 -18.87 -12.05 11.49
N GLY A 27 -18.07 -12.58 12.41
CA GLY A 27 -17.36 -11.83 13.45
C GLY A 27 -16.51 -10.69 12.88
N ARG A 28 -16.55 -9.58 13.61
CA ARG A 28 -15.81 -8.35 13.39
C ARG A 28 -14.31 -8.60 13.51
N SER A 29 -13.61 -8.69 12.37
CA SER A 29 -12.16 -8.53 12.33
C SER A 29 -11.83 -7.04 12.21
N ASP A 30 -11.78 -6.35 13.36
CA ASP A 30 -11.21 -5.00 13.49
C ASP A 30 -9.67 -5.08 13.32
N GLN A 31 -9.19 -5.26 12.09
CA GLN A 31 -7.80 -4.98 11.71
C GLN A 31 -7.72 -4.38 10.29
N ALA A 32 -8.49 -3.32 10.05
CA ALA A 32 -8.17 -2.37 8.99
C ALA A 32 -7.25 -1.31 9.61
N GLY A 33 -5.96 -1.33 9.25
CA GLY A 33 -5.03 -0.25 9.61
C GLY A 33 -5.58 1.13 9.18
N PRO A 34 -5.08 2.24 9.76
CA PRO A 34 -5.69 3.55 9.60
C PRO A 34 -5.67 3.98 8.14
N GLN A 35 -6.78 3.79 7.42
CA GLN A 35 -7.05 4.48 6.18
C GLN A 35 -7.27 5.94 6.56
N ARG A 36 -6.23 6.75 6.42
CA ARG A 36 -6.29 8.22 6.51
C ARG A 36 -7.50 8.66 5.69
N ALA A 37 -8.54 9.16 6.36
CA ALA A 37 -9.67 9.75 5.68
C ALA A 37 -9.14 10.95 4.88
N ARG A 38 -9.09 10.82 3.54
CA ARG A 38 -8.60 11.89 2.67
C ARG A 38 -9.38 13.17 2.92
N SER A 39 -8.64 14.28 3.00
CA SER A 39 -9.25 15.60 3.14
C SER A 39 -10.14 15.91 1.93
N SER A 40 -11.12 16.81 2.10
CA SER A 40 -11.97 17.25 1.00
C SER A 40 -11.16 17.81 -0.18
N THR A 41 -10.04 18.47 0.11
CA THR A 41 -9.12 19.05 -0.88
C THR A 41 -8.41 17.97 -1.70
N GLU A 42 -7.91 16.91 -1.06
CA GLU A 42 -7.28 15.78 -1.75
C GLU A 42 -8.28 15.03 -2.65
N LYS A 43 -9.53 14.88 -2.20
CA LYS A 43 -10.59 14.29 -3.02
C LYS A 43 -10.89 15.14 -4.24
N ALA A 44 -10.96 16.47 -4.09
CA ALA A 44 -11.16 17.38 -5.22
C ALA A 44 -10.02 17.26 -6.25
N ALA A 45 -8.77 17.29 -5.79
CA ALA A 45 -7.60 17.13 -6.65
C ALA A 45 -7.60 15.79 -7.42
N LEU A 46 -8.05 14.71 -6.79
CA LEU A 46 -8.20 13.41 -7.45
C LEU A 46 -9.31 13.43 -8.51
N VAL A 47 -10.46 14.06 -8.23
CA VAL A 47 -11.56 14.21 -9.19
C VAL A 47 -11.08 15.01 -10.41
N ASP A 48 -10.32 16.08 -10.19
CA ASP A 48 -9.77 16.90 -11.27
C ASP A 48 -8.79 16.11 -12.14
N ALA A 49 -7.86 15.37 -11.51
CA ALA A 49 -6.95 14.50 -12.25
C ALA A 49 -7.70 13.42 -13.04
N LEU A 50 -8.74 12.81 -12.47
CA LEU A 50 -9.56 11.83 -13.18
C LEU A 50 -10.28 12.46 -14.38
N ASN A 51 -10.84 13.66 -14.22
CA ASN A 51 -11.46 14.39 -15.32
C ASN A 51 -10.47 14.71 -16.43
N GLU A 52 -9.23 15.08 -16.09
CA GLU A 52 -8.14 15.28 -17.04
C GLU A 52 -7.80 13.98 -17.79
N VAL A 53 -7.69 12.85 -17.09
CA VAL A 53 -7.48 11.52 -17.71
C VAL A 53 -8.59 11.21 -18.74
N PHE A 54 -9.86 11.42 -18.39
CA PHE A 54 -10.97 11.23 -19.32
C PHE A 54 -10.94 12.22 -20.49
N ALA A 55 -10.46 13.45 -20.29
CA ALA A 55 -10.27 14.41 -21.36
C ALA A 55 -9.17 13.94 -22.34
N LEU A 56 -8.05 13.42 -21.81
CA LEU A 56 -6.98 12.83 -22.62
C LEU A 56 -7.49 11.63 -23.43
N PHE A 57 -8.23 10.72 -22.81
CA PHE A 57 -8.82 9.57 -23.52
C PHE A 57 -9.83 9.97 -24.57
N ARG A 58 -10.61 11.03 -24.33
CA ARG A 58 -11.56 11.56 -25.31
C ARG A 58 -10.86 12.13 -26.54
N ILE A 59 -9.68 12.75 -26.36
CA ILE A 59 -8.90 13.32 -27.47
C ILE A 59 -8.19 12.20 -28.25
N ASN A 60 -7.53 11.28 -27.54
CA ASN A 60 -6.71 10.25 -28.16
C ASN A 60 -7.55 9.13 -28.82
N TYR A 61 -8.64 8.71 -28.17
CA TYR A 61 -9.48 7.60 -28.62
C TYR A 61 -10.84 8.07 -29.15
N HIS A 62 -10.91 9.24 -29.79
CA HIS A 62 -12.13 9.97 -30.15
C HIS A 62 -13.33 9.08 -30.56
N ASN A 63 -13.19 8.30 -31.64
CA ASN A 63 -14.29 7.45 -32.14
C ASN A 63 -14.72 6.37 -31.14
N GLN A 64 -13.75 5.69 -30.51
CA GLN A 64 -14.05 4.64 -29.53
C GLN A 64 -14.70 5.23 -28.26
N PHE A 65 -14.24 6.40 -27.83
CA PHE A 65 -14.76 7.10 -26.66
C PHE A 65 -16.23 7.47 -26.84
N TYR A 66 -16.61 8.09 -27.97
CA TYR A 66 -18.02 8.46 -28.21
C TYR A 66 -18.93 7.24 -28.46
N LYS A 67 -18.37 6.14 -29.00
CA LYS A 67 -19.11 4.87 -29.11
C LYS A 67 -19.34 4.20 -27.76
N ALA A 68 -18.33 4.21 -26.88
CA ALA A 68 -18.41 3.59 -25.57
C ALA A 68 -19.20 4.43 -24.54
N TYR A 69 -19.13 5.76 -24.66
CA TYR A 69 -19.68 6.71 -23.70
C TYR A 69 -20.63 7.71 -24.37
N SER A 70 -21.64 7.21 -25.08
CA SER A 70 -22.63 8.03 -25.78
C SER A 70 -23.63 8.72 -24.82
N ASP A 71 -23.95 8.09 -23.70
CA ASP A 71 -24.85 8.63 -22.67
C ASP A 71 -24.06 9.33 -21.56
N SER A 72 -24.43 10.58 -21.27
CA SER A 72 -23.82 11.40 -20.22
C SER A 72 -24.07 10.84 -18.82
N GLN A 73 -25.21 10.17 -18.57
CA GLN A 73 -25.49 9.51 -17.29
C GLN A 73 -24.59 8.31 -17.08
N VAL A 74 -24.42 7.48 -18.12
CA VAL A 74 -23.51 6.33 -18.11
C VAL A 74 -22.07 6.79 -17.91
N LEU A 75 -21.63 7.86 -18.60
CA LEU A 75 -20.30 8.43 -18.40
C LEU A 75 -20.07 8.89 -16.95
N ALA A 76 -21.07 9.51 -16.32
CA ALA A 76 -20.98 9.91 -14.91
C ALA A 76 -20.85 8.70 -13.97
N GLN A 77 -21.61 7.63 -14.21
CA GLN A 77 -21.51 6.38 -13.44
C GLN A 77 -20.14 5.72 -13.61
N ILE A 78 -19.58 5.70 -14.82
CA ILE A 78 -18.27 5.13 -15.09
C ILE A 78 -17.17 5.94 -14.42
N LYS A 79 -17.23 7.27 -14.47
CA LYS A 79 -16.30 8.13 -13.72
C LYS A 79 -16.37 7.87 -12.22
N LYS A 80 -17.57 7.65 -11.67
CA LYS A 80 -17.74 7.30 -10.25
C LYS A 80 -17.08 5.95 -9.93
N LEU A 81 -17.30 4.93 -10.75
CA LEU A 81 -16.67 3.61 -10.60
C LEU A 81 -15.14 3.69 -10.65
N TRP A 82 -14.61 4.47 -11.61
CA TRP A 82 -13.17 4.69 -11.74
C TRP A 82 -12.61 5.43 -10.54
N PHE A 83 -13.30 6.46 -10.05
CA PHE A 83 -12.91 7.19 -8.85
C PHE A 83 -12.83 6.26 -7.62
N GLU A 84 -13.86 5.45 -7.38
CA GLU A 84 -13.90 4.49 -6.26
C GLU A 84 -12.75 3.48 -6.32
N SER A 85 -12.32 3.08 -7.52
CA SER A 85 -11.23 2.13 -7.71
C SER A 85 -9.85 2.78 -7.67
N LEU A 86 -9.73 4.03 -8.12
CA LEU A 86 -8.46 4.75 -8.23
C LEU A 86 -8.16 5.64 -7.02
N GLN A 87 -9.06 5.72 -6.03
CA GLN A 87 -8.88 6.51 -4.81
C GLN A 87 -7.67 6.09 -3.95
N GLN A 88 -7.05 4.95 -4.23
CA GLN A 88 -5.84 4.51 -3.56
C GLN A 88 -4.55 5.17 -4.12
N PHE A 89 -4.62 5.75 -5.31
CA PHE A 89 -3.49 6.37 -6.00
C PHE A 89 -3.47 7.89 -5.80
N GLU A 90 -2.29 8.48 -5.93
CA GLU A 90 -2.09 9.93 -5.95
C GLU A 90 -2.48 10.54 -7.32
N PRO A 91 -2.96 11.79 -7.38
CA PRO A 91 -3.34 12.46 -8.63
C PRO A 91 -2.23 12.43 -9.70
N ALA A 92 -0.97 12.65 -9.29
CA ALA A 92 0.18 12.59 -10.19
C ALA A 92 0.38 11.18 -10.81
N THR A 93 0.10 10.13 -10.04
CA THR A 93 0.19 8.73 -10.49
C THR A 93 -0.91 8.41 -11.53
N LEU A 94 -2.12 8.96 -11.38
CA LEU A 94 -3.18 8.80 -12.39
C LEU A 94 -2.76 9.40 -13.74
N LEU A 95 -2.23 10.63 -13.73
CA LEU A 95 -1.81 11.31 -14.97
C LEU A 95 -0.64 10.58 -15.64
N ARG A 96 0.34 10.13 -14.85
CA ARG A 96 1.45 9.30 -15.37
C ARG A 96 0.94 8.00 -15.98
N GLY A 97 0.05 7.30 -15.28
CA GLY A 97 -0.57 6.06 -15.76
C GLY A 97 -1.33 6.27 -17.07
N ALA A 98 -2.13 7.33 -17.18
CA ALA A 98 -2.86 7.65 -18.40
C ALA A 98 -1.93 7.89 -19.61
N ARG A 99 -0.82 8.61 -19.41
CA ARG A 99 0.17 8.84 -20.48
C ARG A 99 0.81 7.53 -20.94
N LYS A 100 1.25 6.68 -20.01
CA LYS A 100 1.79 5.36 -20.31
C LYS A 100 0.81 4.50 -21.11
N VAL A 101 -0.47 4.52 -20.72
CA VAL A 101 -1.52 3.79 -21.46
C VAL A 101 -1.70 4.33 -22.87
N ILE A 102 -1.66 5.64 -23.06
CA ILE A 102 -1.77 6.25 -24.39
C ILE A 102 -0.59 5.86 -25.28
N GLU A 103 0.60 5.73 -24.72
CA GLU A 103 1.81 5.31 -25.44
C GLU A 103 1.79 3.82 -25.82
N GLU A 104 1.20 2.97 -24.97
CA GLU A 104 1.24 1.50 -25.13
C GLU A 104 -0.02 0.89 -25.76
N SER A 105 -1.16 1.56 -25.70
CA SER A 105 -2.47 1.00 -26.07
C SER A 105 -3.07 1.73 -27.28
N GLU A 106 -3.32 0.98 -28.34
CA GLU A 106 -4.03 1.45 -29.54
C GLU A 106 -5.54 1.65 -29.31
N TYR A 107 -6.09 1.03 -28.27
CA TYR A 107 -7.52 1.04 -27.95
C TYR A 107 -7.81 1.76 -26.64
N LEU A 108 -9.05 2.24 -26.50
CA LEU A 108 -9.55 2.85 -25.29
C LEU A 108 -9.37 1.88 -24.11
N PRO A 109 -8.64 2.27 -23.05
CA PRO A 109 -8.28 1.35 -21.99
C PRO A 109 -9.46 1.00 -21.09
N THR A 110 -9.43 -0.23 -20.57
CA THR A 110 -10.31 -0.64 -19.48
C THR A 110 -9.77 -0.14 -18.13
N LEU A 111 -10.63 -0.13 -17.11
CA LEU A 111 -10.23 0.20 -15.74
C LEU A 111 -9.06 -0.66 -15.25
N ASN A 112 -9.03 -1.96 -15.59
CA ASN A 112 -7.93 -2.86 -15.22
C ASN A 112 -6.60 -2.42 -15.84
N ARG A 113 -6.60 -2.03 -17.12
CA ARG A 113 -5.39 -1.53 -17.80
C ARG A 113 -4.90 -0.24 -17.13
N MET A 114 -5.82 0.66 -16.77
CA MET A 114 -5.47 1.88 -16.04
C MET A 114 -4.86 1.57 -14.67
N ILE A 115 -5.45 0.65 -13.89
CA ILE A 115 -4.91 0.24 -12.58
C ILE A 115 -3.48 -0.29 -12.72
N ARG A 116 -3.22 -1.17 -13.68
CA ARG A 116 -1.87 -1.72 -13.94
C ARG A 116 -0.88 -0.62 -14.32
N ALA A 117 -1.30 0.32 -15.17
CA ALA A 117 -0.44 1.43 -15.55
C ALA A 117 -0.13 2.39 -14.40
N CYS A 118 -1.09 2.59 -13.48
CA CYS A 118 -0.87 3.36 -12.25
C CYS A 118 0.08 2.65 -11.27
N GLN A 119 -0.04 1.32 -11.14
CA GLN A 119 0.86 0.51 -10.30
C GLN A 119 2.30 0.58 -10.82
N GLY A 120 2.50 0.63 -12.14
CA GLY A 120 3.83 0.66 -12.75
C GLY A 120 4.57 -0.67 -12.63
N ASP A 121 5.84 -0.67 -13.04
CA ASP A 121 6.69 -1.86 -12.98
C ASP A 121 7.59 -1.76 -11.74
N PRO A 122 7.68 -2.80 -10.88
CA PRO A 122 8.53 -2.81 -9.67
C PRO A 122 9.99 -2.45 -9.95
N GLU A 123 10.50 -2.91 -11.10
CA GLU A 123 11.86 -2.67 -11.55
C GLU A 123 12.14 -1.19 -11.82
N SER A 124 11.13 -0.42 -12.28
CA SER A 124 11.28 1.00 -12.59
C SER A 124 11.50 1.88 -11.35
N VAL A 125 11.13 1.38 -10.17
CA VAL A 125 11.27 2.06 -8.87
C VAL A 125 12.50 1.52 -8.11
N GLY A 126 13.24 0.57 -8.68
CA GLY A 126 14.42 -0.03 -8.06
C GLY A 126 14.09 -0.99 -6.91
N LEU A 127 12.86 -1.54 -6.87
CA LEU A 127 12.50 -2.52 -5.85
C LEU A 127 13.09 -3.90 -6.21
N PRO A 128 13.81 -4.55 -5.28
CA PRO A 128 14.30 -5.91 -5.50
C PRO A 128 13.15 -6.92 -5.63
N ASP A 129 13.41 -8.06 -6.28
CA ASP A 129 12.45 -9.16 -6.29
C ASP A 129 12.09 -9.64 -4.87
N ALA A 130 10.88 -10.13 -4.67
CA ALA A 130 10.37 -10.53 -3.35
C ALA A 130 11.26 -11.58 -2.67
N ARG A 131 11.83 -12.50 -3.43
CA ARG A 131 12.75 -13.52 -2.91
C ARG A 131 14.11 -12.91 -2.52
N THR A 132 14.64 -12.02 -3.34
CA THR A 132 15.89 -11.30 -3.05
C THR A 132 15.74 -10.42 -1.80
N ALA A 133 14.61 -9.71 -1.68
CA ALA A 133 14.24 -8.93 -0.50
C ALA A 133 14.14 -9.81 0.76
N TYR A 134 13.54 -11.00 0.65
CA TYR A 134 13.44 -11.95 1.76
C TYR A 134 14.82 -12.44 2.22
N ILE A 135 15.71 -12.80 1.28
CA ILE A 135 17.08 -13.24 1.60
C ILE A 135 17.84 -12.10 2.31
N GLU A 136 17.76 -10.87 1.81
CA GLU A 136 18.35 -9.70 2.46
C GLU A 136 17.81 -9.52 3.89
N ALA A 137 16.49 -9.64 4.08
CA ALA A 137 15.84 -9.55 5.38
C ALA A 137 16.29 -10.64 6.39
N CYS A 138 16.52 -11.86 5.92
CA CYS A 138 17.02 -12.98 6.73
C CYS A 138 18.51 -12.87 7.06
N THR A 139 19.32 -12.31 6.15
CA THR A 139 20.78 -12.17 6.33
C THR A 139 21.18 -10.89 7.09
N ALA A 140 20.26 -9.96 7.29
CA ALA A 140 20.52 -8.68 7.95
C ALA A 140 21.06 -8.85 9.37
N ARG A 141 22.16 -8.13 9.67
CA ARG A 141 22.79 -8.14 10.99
C ARG A 141 21.95 -7.32 11.99
N SER A 142 21.95 -7.75 13.25
CA SER A 142 21.41 -6.92 14.33
C SER A 142 22.41 -5.82 14.69
N PRO A 143 22.02 -4.54 14.83
CA PRO A 143 20.65 -3.99 14.77
C PRO A 143 20.14 -3.76 13.34
N LYS A 144 18.94 -4.26 13.02
CA LYS A 144 18.35 -4.20 11.67
C LYS A 144 18.09 -2.77 11.17
N ALA A 145 17.98 -1.80 12.08
CA ALA A 145 17.82 -0.39 11.75
C ALA A 145 19.12 0.28 11.25
N ALA A 146 20.30 -0.29 11.55
CA ALA A 146 21.61 0.24 11.14
C ALA A 146 22.15 -0.41 9.85
N GLN A 147 21.43 -1.38 9.30
CA GLN A 147 21.82 -2.09 8.09
C GLN A 147 21.63 -1.22 6.84
N SER A 148 22.55 -1.31 5.89
CA SER A 148 22.42 -0.71 4.56
C SER A 148 21.46 -1.54 3.71
N TRP A 149 20.17 -1.20 3.75
CA TRP A 149 19.13 -1.85 2.96
C TRP A 149 19.18 -1.41 1.51
N SER A 150 18.97 -2.35 0.58
CA SER A 150 18.86 -2.08 -0.85
C SER A 150 17.68 -1.17 -1.17
N HIS A 151 16.56 -1.33 -0.45
CA HIS A 151 15.43 -0.41 -0.49
C HIS A 151 14.75 -0.34 0.88
N PRO A 152 14.29 0.83 1.36
CA PRO A 152 13.49 0.95 2.58
C PRO A 152 12.28 0.00 2.66
N ALA A 153 11.71 -0.42 1.51
CA ALA A 153 10.60 -1.35 1.44
C ALA A 153 10.94 -2.72 2.07
N VAL A 154 12.19 -3.17 1.94
CA VAL A 154 12.66 -4.44 2.50
C VAL A 154 12.64 -4.38 4.04
N TYR A 155 13.13 -3.28 4.61
CA TYR A 155 13.10 -3.06 6.05
C TYR A 155 11.67 -3.03 6.61
N HIS A 156 10.77 -2.27 5.97
CA HIS A 156 9.38 -2.16 6.41
C HIS A 156 8.61 -3.48 6.25
N ALA A 157 8.92 -4.27 5.22
CA ALA A 157 8.34 -5.60 5.04
C ALA A 157 8.80 -6.58 6.11
N GLY A 158 10.09 -6.53 6.47
CA GLY A 158 10.61 -7.33 7.57
C GLY A 158 10.04 -6.94 8.93
N LEU A 159 9.85 -5.64 9.17
CA LEU A 159 9.18 -5.13 10.36
C LEU A 159 7.72 -5.59 10.45
N ALA A 160 6.98 -5.52 9.33
CA ALA A 160 5.58 -5.96 9.28
C ALA A 160 5.42 -7.48 9.43
N SER A 161 6.41 -8.26 9.01
CA SER A 161 6.41 -9.73 9.10
C SER A 161 6.98 -10.25 10.42
N ASP A 162 7.39 -9.35 11.32
CA ASP A 162 8.13 -9.62 12.55
C ASP A 162 9.51 -10.27 12.32
N TRP A 163 10.55 -9.55 12.71
CA TRP A 163 11.93 -10.01 12.60
C TRP A 163 12.23 -11.28 13.38
N TYR A 164 11.55 -11.52 14.50
CA TYR A 164 11.67 -12.75 15.29
C TYR A 164 11.02 -13.92 14.57
N PHE A 165 9.84 -13.68 13.97
CA PHE A 165 9.13 -14.69 13.19
C PHE A 165 9.96 -15.13 11.97
N LEU A 166 10.56 -14.18 11.24
CA LEU A 166 11.44 -14.45 10.11
C LEU A 166 12.72 -15.23 10.50
N ALA A 167 13.23 -15.05 11.72
CA ALA A 167 14.44 -15.72 12.19
C ALA A 167 14.19 -17.16 12.66
N ASN A 168 13.01 -17.44 13.23
CA ASN A 168 12.72 -18.72 13.88
C ASN A 168 11.93 -19.71 13.02
N ASN A 169 11.37 -19.28 11.90
CA ASN A 169 10.57 -20.13 11.03
C ASN A 169 11.32 -20.51 9.76
N THR A 170 10.96 -21.65 9.19
CA THR A 170 11.50 -22.10 7.89
C THR A 170 10.99 -21.23 6.75
N GLU A 171 11.77 -21.11 5.68
CA GLU A 171 11.43 -20.36 4.46
C GLU A 171 10.02 -20.71 3.92
N ARG A 172 9.63 -21.99 3.93
CA ARG A 172 8.31 -22.44 3.45
C ARG A 172 7.13 -21.78 4.16
N VAL A 173 7.30 -21.39 5.42
CA VAL A 173 6.26 -20.74 6.23
C VAL A 173 6.44 -19.23 6.25
N ALA A 174 7.68 -18.76 6.39
CA ALA A 174 7.98 -17.35 6.52
C ALA A 174 7.88 -16.57 5.20
N PHE A 175 8.31 -17.16 4.09
CA PHE A 175 8.37 -16.50 2.79
C PHE A 175 6.99 -16.03 2.28
N PRO A 176 5.92 -16.85 2.27
CA PRO A 176 4.61 -16.40 1.78
C PRO A 176 4.01 -15.25 2.60
N ILE A 177 4.33 -15.19 3.90
CA ILE A 177 3.88 -14.10 4.78
C ILE A 177 4.66 -12.83 4.45
N PHE A 178 5.99 -12.94 4.35
CA PHE A 178 6.84 -11.84 3.95
C PHE A 178 6.47 -11.28 2.57
N GLU A 179 6.26 -12.15 1.58
CA GLU A 179 5.89 -11.77 0.21
C GLU A 179 4.61 -10.94 0.19
N ARG A 180 3.57 -11.34 0.93
CA ARG A 180 2.32 -10.57 1.05
C ARG A 180 2.55 -9.18 1.63
N HIS A 181 3.36 -9.08 2.69
CA HIS A 181 3.71 -7.79 3.29
C HIS A 181 4.55 -6.94 2.35
N TYR A 182 5.51 -7.56 1.66
CA TYR A 182 6.41 -6.91 0.72
C TYR A 182 5.62 -6.33 -0.45
N VAL A 183 4.77 -7.12 -1.12
CA VAL A 183 3.92 -6.65 -2.23
C VAL A 183 3.05 -5.48 -1.80
N ARG A 184 2.40 -5.56 -0.63
CA ARG A 184 1.57 -4.47 -0.11
C ARG A 184 2.36 -3.19 0.15
N ILE A 185 3.62 -3.31 0.56
CA ILE A 185 4.51 -2.15 0.78
C ILE A 185 5.01 -1.61 -0.55
N CYS A 186 5.34 -2.46 -1.51
CA CYS A 186 5.67 -2.07 -2.88
C CYS A 186 4.55 -1.22 -3.49
N GLU A 187 3.30 -1.68 -3.37
CA GLU A 187 2.13 -0.93 -3.83
C GLU A 187 2.04 0.46 -3.17
N LYS A 188 2.29 0.56 -1.87
CA LYS A 188 2.28 1.86 -1.17
C LYS A 188 3.40 2.79 -1.65
N VAL A 189 4.60 2.26 -1.85
CA VAL A 189 5.75 3.02 -2.38
C VAL A 189 5.47 3.52 -3.79
N MET A 190 4.93 2.65 -4.65
CA MET A 190 4.51 3.01 -6.01
C MET A 190 3.42 4.08 -6.03
N ASN A 191 2.54 4.06 -5.03
CA ASN A 191 1.50 5.08 -4.84
C ASN A 191 2.03 6.42 -4.32
N GLY A 192 3.35 6.55 -4.10
CA GLY A 192 3.99 7.80 -3.65
C GLY A 192 4.13 7.93 -2.13
N MET A 193 3.93 6.84 -1.36
CA MET A 193 4.24 6.85 0.06
C MET A 193 5.76 6.79 0.27
N GLU A 194 6.34 7.89 0.73
CA GLU A 194 7.72 7.88 1.22
C GLU A 194 7.78 7.03 2.49
N LEU A 195 8.51 5.93 2.41
CA LEU A 195 8.81 5.12 3.58
C LEU A 195 9.91 5.81 4.38
N PRO A 196 9.71 6.05 5.68
CA PRO A 196 10.77 6.64 6.50
C PRO A 196 11.97 5.70 6.49
N HIS A 197 13.16 6.27 6.28
CA HIS A 197 14.38 5.49 6.41
C HIS A 197 14.50 4.91 7.82
N PRO A 198 14.93 3.65 7.96
CA PRO A 198 15.22 3.07 9.27
C PRO A 198 16.25 3.95 9.98
N ASN A 199 15.81 4.67 11.01
CA ASN A 199 16.68 5.47 11.83
C ASN A 199 17.20 4.56 12.95
N ALA A 200 18.47 4.18 12.89
CA ALA A 200 19.11 3.53 14.01
C ALA A 200 19.08 4.52 15.19
N PRO A 201 18.61 4.14 16.39
CA PRO A 201 18.90 4.95 17.56
C PRO A 201 20.41 5.11 17.63
N SER A 202 20.90 6.34 17.47
CA SER A 202 22.30 6.66 17.73
C SER A 202 22.64 6.12 19.10
N LEU A 203 23.74 5.36 19.21
CA LEU A 203 24.26 4.97 20.52
C LEU A 203 24.30 6.22 21.39
N PRO A 204 23.83 6.18 22.66
CA PRO A 204 23.96 7.32 23.54
C PRO A 204 25.44 7.72 23.57
N ALA A 205 25.73 9.01 23.35
CA ALA A 205 27.10 9.53 23.36
C ALA A 205 27.81 9.30 24.71
N THR A 206 27.04 9.00 25.75
CA THR A 206 27.54 8.62 27.06
C THR A 206 28.01 7.17 27.03
N ILE A 207 29.28 6.98 26.67
CA ILE A 207 30.05 5.84 27.17
C ILE A 207 30.19 6.08 28.66
N GLU A 208 29.44 5.35 29.49
CA GLU A 208 29.70 5.34 30.93
C GLU A 208 31.11 4.78 31.13
N THR A 209 32.09 5.65 31.30
CA THR A 209 33.43 5.24 31.72
C THR A 209 33.28 4.63 33.11
N PRO A 210 33.61 3.35 33.30
CA PRO A 210 33.55 2.76 34.62
C PRO A 210 34.43 3.59 35.55
N LEU A 211 33.87 3.98 36.71
CA LEU A 211 34.63 4.70 37.72
C LEU A 211 35.91 3.94 38.04
N SER A 212 37.00 4.66 38.28
CA SER A 212 38.23 4.03 38.76
C SER A 212 37.98 3.31 40.08
N LYS A 213 38.82 2.32 40.42
CA LYS A 213 38.66 1.56 41.68
C LYS A 213 38.63 2.47 42.91
N GLU A 214 39.40 3.56 42.90
CA GLU A 214 39.50 4.51 44.00
C GLU A 214 38.23 5.35 44.14
N GLU A 215 37.69 5.86 43.04
CA GLU A 215 36.44 6.64 43.03
C GLU A 215 35.23 5.78 43.41
N ASN A 216 35.24 4.49 43.01
CA ASN A 216 34.20 3.54 43.42
C ASN A 216 34.23 3.27 44.93
N GLN A 217 35.43 3.13 45.52
CA GLN A 217 35.57 2.93 46.97
C GLN A 217 35.11 4.17 47.75
N GLN A 218 35.41 5.37 47.25
CA GLN A 218 34.96 6.62 47.87
C GLN A 218 33.45 6.75 47.84
N ARG A 219 32.80 6.56 46.68
CA ARG A 219 31.33 6.57 46.57
C ARG A 219 30.67 5.50 47.42
N LEU A 220 31.25 4.31 47.52
CA LEU A 220 30.74 3.25 48.38
C LEU A 220 30.84 3.63 49.87
N SER A 221 31.93 4.29 50.28
CA SER A 221 32.08 4.81 51.64
C SER A 221 31.11 5.95 51.97
N GLU A 222 30.81 6.81 50.99
CA GLU A 222 29.81 7.87 51.13
C GLU A 222 28.41 7.29 51.23
N LEU A 223 28.06 6.30 50.39
CA LEU A 223 26.79 5.58 50.47
C LEU A 223 26.61 4.89 51.82
N LEU A 224 27.66 4.25 52.34
CA LEU A 224 27.66 3.65 53.69
C LEU A 224 27.38 4.70 54.77
N LYS A 225 28.01 5.88 54.72
CA LYS A 225 27.75 6.98 55.66
C LYS A 225 26.36 7.59 55.53
N THR A 226 25.74 7.54 54.35
CA THR A 226 24.36 8.02 54.16
C THR A 226 23.31 7.00 54.59
N LEU A 227 23.67 5.71 54.63
CA LEU A 227 22.81 4.63 55.09
C LEU A 227 22.92 4.43 56.61
N ASP A 228 24.07 4.77 57.20
CA ASP A 228 24.24 4.95 58.64
C ASP A 228 23.78 6.36 59.05
N MET A 229 22.47 6.48 59.33
CA MET A 229 22.05 7.31 60.47
C MET A 229 22.75 6.86 61.74
#